data_AF-A0A9Q0UGQ8-F1
#
_entry.id   AF-A0A9Q0UGQ8-F1
#
_cell.length_a   1.000
_cell.length_b   1.000
_cell.length_c   1.000
_cell.angle_alpha   90.00
_cell.angle_beta   90.00
_cell.angle_gamma   90.00
#
_symmetry.space_group_name_H-M   'P 1'
#
loop_
_entity.id
_entity.type
_entity.pdbx_description
1 polymer ?
#
loop_
_entity_poly.entity_id
_entity_poly.type
_entity_poly.pdbx_seq_one_letter_code
_entity_poly.pdbx_strand_id
1 'polypeptide(L)'
;MVEDRGKEVVVDIQSVEDWLCHAQELVPVAVDKAREVKGFPGRWKMIISKLEQIPSCLSDLSSHPCFSKNSLCKEQMQAVSKTIKEAIELAVLCMGENYGGASLGRRVILMLYLVSWI
;
A
#
# COMPACT_ATOMS: atom_id res chain seq x y z
N MET A 1 27.66 -21.54 14.25
CA MET A 1 27.88 -20.10 14.01
C MET A 1 27.06 -19.78 12.76
N VAL A 2 25.79 -19.36 12.92
CA VAL A 2 25.33 -17.95 12.97
C VAL A 2 25.93 -17.22 11.76
N GLU A 3 25.16 -16.80 10.76
CA GLU A 3 24.38 -15.55 10.85
C GLU A 3 23.03 -15.57 10.12
N ASP A 4 21.99 -15.48 10.94
CA ASP A 4 20.69 -14.88 10.69
C ASP A 4 20.86 -13.35 10.68
N ARG A 5 20.87 -12.70 9.49
CA ARG A 5 20.86 -11.21 9.40
C ARG A 5 20.52 -10.64 8.02
N GLY A 6 19.62 -11.25 7.26
CA GLY A 6 19.35 -10.87 5.87
C GLY A 6 18.20 -9.89 5.61
N LYS A 7 17.52 -9.36 6.64
CA LYS A 7 16.24 -8.63 6.45
C LYS A 7 16.30 -7.10 6.51
N GLU A 8 17.42 -6.50 6.92
CA GLU A 8 17.50 -5.04 7.11
C GLU A 8 18.31 -4.25 6.07
N VAL A 9 18.94 -4.92 5.08
CA VAL A 9 19.87 -4.26 4.12
C VAL A 9 19.37 -4.21 2.67
N VAL A 10 18.16 -4.69 2.38
CA VAL A 10 17.65 -4.75 0.98
C VAL A 10 16.98 -3.44 0.51
N VAL A 11 16.65 -2.55 1.44
CA VAL A 11 15.86 -1.33 1.14
C VAL A 11 16.68 -0.29 0.35
N ASP A 12 18.01 -0.32 0.44
CA ASP A 12 18.86 0.76 -0.09
C ASP A 12 19.28 0.56 -1.56
N ILE A 13 19.19 -0.65 -2.11
CA ILE A 13 19.67 -0.98 -3.47
C ILE A 13 18.53 -0.95 -4.52
N GLN A 14 17.27 -0.97 -4.10
CA GLN A 14 16.14 -0.99 -5.04
C GLN A 14 15.99 0.34 -5.77
N SER A 15 15.94 0.24 -7.11
CA SER A 15 15.67 1.35 -8.02
C SER A 15 14.22 1.83 -7.88
N VAL A 16 13.90 3.01 -8.43
CA VAL A 16 12.53 3.54 -8.37
C VAL A 16 11.58 2.62 -9.13
N GLU A 17 12.08 1.99 -10.19
CA GLU A 17 11.42 1.01 -11.02
C GLU A 17 11.10 -0.29 -10.26
N ASP A 18 12.02 -0.75 -9.39
CA ASP A 18 11.76 -1.92 -8.54
C ASP A 18 10.63 -1.62 -7.54
N TRP A 19 10.64 -0.44 -6.94
CA TRP A 19 9.57 0.00 -6.03
C TRP A 19 8.24 0.18 -6.76
N LEU A 20 8.25 0.66 -8.00
CA LEU A 20 7.07 0.75 -8.86
C LEU A 20 6.48 -0.63 -9.12
N CYS A 21 7.31 -1.60 -9.54
CA CYS A 21 6.88 -2.98 -9.78
C CYS A 21 6.31 -3.59 -8.50
N HIS A 22 7.01 -3.42 -7.37
CA HIS A 22 6.56 -3.93 -6.08
C HIS A 22 5.21 -3.33 -5.65
N ALA A 23 5.01 -2.02 -5.84
CA ALA A 23 3.73 -1.38 -5.55
C ALA A 23 2.61 -1.95 -6.43
N GLN A 24 2.86 -2.11 -7.74
CA GLN A 24 1.88 -2.66 -8.68
C GLN A 24 1.48 -4.10 -8.34
N GLU A 25 2.42 -4.94 -7.91
CA GLU A 25 2.15 -6.33 -7.48
C GLU A 25 1.36 -6.41 -6.17
N LEU A 26 1.53 -5.44 -5.27
CA LEU A 26 0.82 -5.39 -4.00
C LEU A 26 -0.64 -4.93 -4.15
N VAL A 27 -0.97 -4.13 -5.16
CA VAL A 27 -2.34 -3.65 -5.42
C VAL A 27 -3.36 -4.80 -5.50
N PRO A 28 -3.21 -5.83 -6.37
CA PRO A 28 -4.20 -6.90 -6.47
C PRO A 28 -4.35 -7.67 -5.16
N VAL A 29 -3.26 -7.89 -4.43
CA VAL A 29 -3.30 -8.54 -3.10
C VAL A 29 -4.09 -7.71 -2.09
N ALA A 30 -3.90 -6.39 -2.08
CA ALA A 30 -4.63 -5.47 -1.23
C ALA A 30 -6.12 -5.40 -1.58
N VAL A 31 -6.46 -5.40 -2.87
CA VAL A 31 -7.84 -5.42 -3.36
C VAL A 31 -8.55 -6.72 -2.95
N ASP A 32 -7.91 -7.88 -3.14
CA ASP A 32 -8.50 -9.16 -2.74
C ASP A 32 -8.75 -9.22 -1.24
N LYS A 33 -7.77 -8.81 -0.42
CA LYS A 33 -7.94 -8.78 1.03
C LYS A 33 -9.01 -7.78 1.48
N ALA A 34 -9.08 -6.62 0.86
CA ALA A 34 -10.11 -5.62 1.13
C ALA A 34 -11.53 -6.13 0.79
N ARG A 35 -11.68 -6.97 -0.25
CA ARG A 35 -12.95 -7.59 -0.65
C ARG A 35 -13.43 -8.64 0.35
N GLU A 36 -12.51 -9.31 1.06
CA GLU A 36 -12.85 -10.29 2.10
C GLU A 36 -13.39 -9.64 3.39
N VAL A 37 -13.19 -8.33 3.58
CA VAL A 37 -13.62 -7.62 4.78
C VAL A 37 -15.15 -7.43 4.81
N LYS A 38 -15.81 -8.03 5.81
CA LYS A 38 -17.26 -7.90 6.02
C LYS A 38 -17.67 -6.64 6.81
N GLY A 39 -16.74 -6.04 7.54
CA GLY A 39 -16.95 -4.82 8.32
C GLY A 39 -16.77 -3.54 7.48
N PHE A 40 -17.55 -2.48 7.76
CA PHE A 40 -17.43 -1.17 7.09
C PHE A 40 -17.48 -1.20 5.53
N PRO A 41 -18.40 -1.93 4.89
CA PRO A 41 -18.37 -2.19 3.45
C PRO A 41 -18.37 -0.92 2.59
N GLY A 42 -19.08 0.14 3.00
CA GLY A 42 -19.10 1.41 2.28
C GLY A 42 -17.74 2.13 2.27
N ARG A 43 -16.97 2.04 3.36
CA ARG A 43 -15.63 2.62 3.47
C ARG A 43 -14.62 1.81 2.67
N TRP A 44 -14.69 0.47 2.77
CA TRP A 44 -13.83 -0.42 2.00
C TRP A 44 -14.08 -0.36 0.50
N LYS A 45 -15.32 -0.16 0.04
CA LYS A 45 -15.63 0.07 -1.37
C LYS A 45 -14.86 1.27 -1.95
N MET A 46 -14.76 2.36 -1.18
CA MET A 46 -13.98 3.54 -1.56
C MET A 46 -12.47 3.26 -1.54
N ILE A 47 -11.97 2.52 -0.54
CA ILE A 47 -10.55 2.09 -0.49
C ILE A 47 -10.21 1.22 -1.70
N ILE A 48 -11.02 0.22 -2.02
CA ILE A 48 -10.84 -0.67 -3.18
C ILE A 48 -10.79 0.15 -4.48
N SER A 49 -11.74 1.08 -4.67
CA SER A 49 -11.79 1.90 -5.88
C SER A 49 -10.53 2.77 -6.04
N LYS A 50 -9.92 3.19 -4.93
CA LYS A 50 -8.67 3.97 -4.93
C LYS A 50 -7.46 3.07 -5.17
N LEU A 51 -7.38 1.91 -4.52
CA LEU A 51 -6.33 0.92 -4.77
C LEU A 51 -6.30 0.51 -6.25
N GLU A 52 -7.46 0.30 -6.87
CA GLU A 52 -7.58 -0.03 -8.30
C GLU A 52 -7.10 1.11 -9.23
N GLN A 53 -7.10 2.37 -8.77
CA GLN A 53 -6.58 3.52 -9.53
C GLN A 53 -5.06 3.70 -9.39
N ILE A 54 -4.42 3.12 -8.36
CA ILE A 54 -2.99 3.28 -8.13
C ILE A 54 -2.15 2.83 -9.35
N PRO A 55 -2.37 1.65 -9.98
CA PRO A 55 -1.56 1.22 -11.11
C PRO A 55 -1.60 2.18 -12.31
N SER A 56 -2.76 2.79 -12.59
CA SER A 56 -2.89 3.81 -13.64
C SER A 56 -2.10 5.07 -13.30
N CYS A 57 -2.25 5.61 -12.08
CA CYS A 57 -1.51 6.78 -11.63
C CYS A 57 0.02 6.55 -11.65
N LEU A 58 0.43 5.35 -11.23
CA LEU A 58 1.82 4.92 -11.26
C LEU A 58 2.37 4.80 -12.69
N SER A 59 1.56 4.30 -13.62
CA SER A 59 1.94 4.18 -15.04
C SER A 59 2.13 5.57 -15.68
N ASP A 60 1.22 6.50 -15.40
CA ASP A 60 1.32 7.89 -15.86
C ASP A 60 2.58 8.57 -15.30
N LEU A 61 2.89 8.34 -14.02
CA LEU A 61 4.09 8.87 -13.36
C LEU A 61 5.38 8.28 -13.93
N SER A 62 5.41 6.97 -14.19
CA SER A 62 6.59 6.28 -14.75
C SER A 62 6.87 6.67 -16.21
N SER A 63 5.86 7.14 -16.93
CA SER A 63 5.98 7.61 -18.32
C SER A 63 6.74 8.94 -18.42
N HIS A 64 6.99 9.63 -17.28
CA HIS A 64 7.77 10.85 -17.27
C HIS A 64 9.29 10.58 -17.30
N PRO A 65 10.06 11.23 -18.20
CA PRO A 65 11.50 11.01 -18.34
C PRO A 65 12.35 11.44 -17.13
N CYS A 66 11.75 12.09 -16.13
CA CYS A 66 12.40 12.50 -14.88
C CYS A 66 12.12 11.53 -13.71
N PHE A 67 11.31 10.49 -13.92
CA PHE A 67 10.88 9.57 -12.86
C PHE A 67 12.06 8.88 -12.15
N SER A 68 13.02 8.37 -12.92
CA SER A 68 14.18 7.65 -12.39
C SER A 68 15.30 8.55 -11.86
N LYS A 69 15.24 9.86 -12.16
CA LYS A 69 16.29 10.84 -11.81
C LYS A 69 15.98 11.63 -10.54
N ASN A 70 14.74 11.54 -10.04
CA ASN A 70 14.29 12.33 -8.90
C ASN A 70 14.20 11.45 -7.65
N SER A 71 14.96 11.79 -6.61
CA SER A 71 14.90 11.10 -5.31
C SER A 71 13.51 11.17 -4.68
N LEU A 72 12.74 12.22 -4.96
CA LEU A 72 11.36 12.36 -4.51
C LEU A 72 10.45 11.24 -5.06
N CYS A 73 10.67 10.81 -6.31
CA CYS A 73 9.90 9.71 -6.89
C CYS A 73 10.20 8.39 -6.15
N LYS A 74 11.45 8.15 -5.74
CA LYS A 74 11.82 7.00 -4.91
C LYS A 74 11.07 7.03 -3.57
N GLU A 75 11.11 8.15 -2.87
CA GLU A 75 10.42 8.32 -1.58
C GLU A 75 8.90 8.15 -1.72
N GLN A 76 8.31 8.69 -2.78
CA GLN A 76 6.89 8.53 -3.07
C GLN A 76 6.53 7.06 -3.33
N MET A 77 7.31 6.33 -4.12
CA MET A 77 7.03 4.90 -4.38
C MET A 77 7.19 4.04 -3.13
N GLN A 78 8.16 4.37 -2.26
CA GLN A 78 8.30 3.74 -0.96
C GLN A 78 7.09 4.03 -0.05
N ALA A 79 6.63 5.28 -0.01
CA ALA A 79 5.44 5.67 0.74
C ALA A 79 4.19 4.94 0.23
N VAL A 80 3.97 4.90 -1.08
CA VAL A 80 2.86 4.15 -1.72
C VAL A 80 2.93 2.67 -1.36
N SER A 81 4.09 2.04 -1.54
CA SER A 81 4.29 0.62 -1.19
C SER A 81 4.00 0.34 0.28
N LYS A 82 4.43 1.23 1.18
CA LYS A 82 4.16 1.14 2.61
C LYS A 82 2.67 1.27 2.90
N THR A 83 2.00 2.26 2.30
CA THR A 83 0.55 2.45 2.48
C THR A 83 -0.26 1.27 1.96
N ILE A 84 0.13 0.63 0.85
CA ILE A 84 -0.55 -0.58 0.34
C ILE A 84 -0.31 -1.79 1.26
N LYS A 85 0.83 -1.87 1.97
CA LYS A 85 1.04 -2.89 3.00
C LYS A 85 0.17 -2.65 4.23
N GLU A 86 0.10 -1.41 4.72
CA GLU A 86 -0.78 -1.01 5.83
C GLU A 86 -2.27 -1.25 5.49
N ALA A 87 -2.68 -0.86 4.27
CA ALA A 87 -3.55 -1.60 3.36
C ALA A 87 -4.08 -2.96 3.82
N ILE A 88 -3.25 -3.94 3.49
CA ILE A 88 -3.44 -5.36 3.66
C ILE A 88 -3.55 -5.71 5.15
N GLU A 89 -2.67 -5.17 5.98
CA GLU A 89 -2.69 -5.44 7.43
C GLU A 89 -4.01 -5.01 8.07
N LEU A 90 -4.53 -3.84 7.69
CA LEU A 90 -5.82 -3.37 8.17
C LEU A 90 -6.98 -4.22 7.66
N ALA A 91 -6.92 -4.70 6.42
CA ALA A 91 -7.92 -5.63 5.91
C ALA A 91 -7.91 -6.92 6.75
N VAL A 92 -6.73 -7.47 7.04
CA VAL A 92 -6.57 -8.65 7.91
C VAL A 92 -7.10 -8.40 9.33
N LEU A 93 -6.79 -7.25 9.92
CA LEU A 93 -7.30 -6.87 11.24
C LEU A 93 -8.82 -6.69 11.25
N CYS A 94 -9.41 -6.17 10.19
CA CYS A 94 -10.87 -6.04 10.05
C CYS A 94 -11.57 -7.39 9.78
N MET A 95 -10.85 -8.40 9.29
CA MET A 95 -11.33 -9.78 9.21
C MET A 95 -11.26 -10.51 10.56
N GLY A 96 -10.32 -10.12 11.43
CA GLY A 96 -10.19 -10.68 12.78
C GLY A 96 -11.28 -10.18 13.73
N GLU A 97 -12.02 -11.11 14.35
CA GLU A 97 -13.18 -10.82 15.22
C GLU A 97 -12.84 -10.15 16.58
N ASN A 98 -11.58 -9.78 16.85
CA ASN A 98 -11.12 -9.49 18.21
C ASN A 98 -10.67 -8.04 18.51
N TYR A 99 -10.88 -7.09 17.60
CA TYR A 99 -10.52 -5.69 17.82
C TYR A 99 -11.77 -4.82 17.97
N GLY A 100 -11.96 -4.21 19.14
CA GLY A 100 -13.10 -3.34 19.44
C GLY A 100 -13.32 -2.29 18.34
N GLY A 101 -14.47 -2.35 17.66
CA GLY A 101 -14.72 -1.66 16.38
C GLY A 101 -14.48 -0.14 16.34
N ALA A 102 -14.41 0.52 17.50
CA ALA A 102 -14.07 1.95 17.61
C ALA A 102 -12.60 2.26 17.26
N SER A 103 -11.65 1.37 17.55
CA SER A 103 -10.23 1.59 17.22
C SER A 103 -9.93 1.29 15.74
N LEU A 104 -10.55 0.26 15.18
CA LEU A 104 -10.48 -0.08 13.76
C LEU A 104 -11.11 1.01 12.88
N GLY A 105 -12.27 1.56 13.27
CA GLY A 105 -12.94 2.62 12.51
C GLY A 105 -12.06 3.84 12.29
N ARG A 106 -11.29 4.28 13.30
CA ARG A 106 -10.35 5.40 13.16
C ARG A 106 -9.19 5.09 12.20
N ARG A 107 -8.70 3.86 12.18
CA ARG A 107 -7.63 3.45 11.26
C ARG A 107 -8.12 3.33 9.81
N VAL A 108 -9.34 2.83 9.60
CA VAL A 108 -9.99 2.81 8.28
C VAL A 108 -10.21 4.24 7.75
N ILE A 109 -10.60 5.18 8.62
CA ILE A 109 -10.72 6.60 8.27
C ILE A 109 -9.34 7.19 7.93
N LEU A 110 -8.31 6.95 8.73
CA LEU A 110 -6.95 7.43 8.46
C LEU A 110 -6.43 6.91 7.11
N MET A 111 -6.70 5.63 6.80
CA MET A 111 -6.33 5.08 5.51
C MET A 111 -7.09 5.68 4.35
N LEU A 112 -8.37 6.01 4.49
CA LEU A 112 -9.09 6.76 3.46
C LEU A 112 -8.45 8.12 3.17
N TYR A 113 -7.90 8.79 4.18
CA TYR A 113 -7.13 10.02 3.97
C TYR A 113 -5.80 9.74 3.26
N LEU A 114 -5.06 8.70 3.67
CA LEU A 114 -3.79 8.33 3.06
C LEU A 114 -3.94 7.89 1.60
N VAL A 115 -4.90 7.02 1.27
CA VAL A 115 -5.22 6.63 -0.12
C VAL A 115 -5.88 7.74 -0.92
N SER A 116 -6.24 8.87 -0.29
CA SER A 116 -6.69 10.08 -1.00
C SER A 116 -5.61 11.10 -1.24
N TRP A 117 -4.45 10.93 -0.60
CA TRP A 117 -3.26 11.71 -0.90
C TRP A 117 -2.52 11.15 -2.12
N ILE A 118 -2.57 9.83 -2.31
CA ILE A 118 -2.09 9.13 -3.51
C ILE A 118 -3.00 9.46 -4.70
#